data_AF-A0A953WNY7-F1
#
_entry.id   AF-A0A953WNY7-F1
#
_cell.length_a   1.000
_cell.length_b   1.000
_cell.length_c   1.000
_cell.angle_alpha   90.00
_cell.angle_beta   90.00
_cell.angle_gamma   90.00
#
_symmetry.space_group_name_H-M   'P 1'
#
loop_
_entity.id
_entity.type
_entity.pdbx_description
1 polymer ?
#
loop_
_entity_poly.entity_id
_entity_poly.type
_entity_poly.pdbx_seq_one_letter_code
_entity_poly.pdbx_strand_id
1 'polypeptide(L)'
;MADASLLVKHHALQWAAQFRGHHAAVMAAMLDFLNAGRAWPSVKTLAAVAGCSERSVQRCLRTFERHGAIKTILGGGRFSSTYRLQVDMFATSPVRENIKAVIAKARSVNNSVDSPEDKPVISAEDKPVVIPVTKLSPHPRQNCHLTSDGSGT
;
A
#
# COMPACT_ATOMS: atom_id res chain seq x y z
N MET A 1 14.44 23.75 4.00
CA MET A 1 14.51 22.46 3.27
C MET A 1 13.69 21.42 4.01
N ALA A 2 12.39 21.66 4.15
CA ALA A 2 11.49 20.73 4.81
C ALA A 2 11.01 19.65 3.81
N ASP A 3 10.91 18.43 4.31
CA ASP A 3 9.78 17.52 4.03
C ASP A 3 9.74 16.58 2.85
N ALA A 4 10.86 16.32 2.16
CA ALA A 4 10.92 15.07 1.39
C ALA A 4 10.69 13.84 2.30
N SER A 5 11.20 13.88 3.54
CA SER A 5 11.00 12.81 4.53
C SER A 5 9.56 12.73 5.05
N LEU A 6 8.93 13.86 5.42
CA LEU A 6 7.54 13.84 5.89
C LEU A 6 6.56 13.41 4.79
N LEU A 7 6.76 13.84 3.53
CA LEU A 7 5.94 13.38 2.41
C LEU A 7 6.01 11.86 2.25
N VAL A 8 7.21 11.29 2.33
CA VAL A 8 7.41 9.83 2.26
C VAL A 8 6.71 9.13 3.42
N LYS A 9 6.82 9.65 4.64
CA LYS A 9 6.11 9.11 5.81
C LYS A 9 4.59 9.15 5.61
N HIS A 10 4.07 10.29 5.15
CA HIS A 10 2.63 10.47 4.91
C HIS A 10 2.10 9.52 3.82
N HIS A 11 2.79 9.42 2.69
CA HIS A 11 2.42 8.49 1.62
C HIS A 11 2.51 7.02 2.06
N ALA A 12 3.53 6.66 2.84
CA ALA A 12 3.66 5.31 3.41
C ALA A 12 2.50 4.97 4.37
N LEU A 13 2.06 5.93 5.18
CA LEU A 13 0.90 5.76 6.06
C LEU A 13 -0.41 5.61 5.26
N GLN A 14 -0.65 6.47 4.27
CA GLN A 14 -1.83 6.37 3.42
C GLN A 14 -1.88 5.04 2.68
N TRP A 15 -0.76 4.60 2.11
CA TRP A 15 -0.65 3.30 1.47
C TRP A 15 -0.92 2.16 2.45
N ALA A 16 -0.40 2.21 3.68
CA ALA A 16 -0.66 1.18 4.68
C ALA A 16 -2.12 1.15 5.16
N ALA A 17 -2.81 2.30 5.13
CA ALA A 17 -4.22 2.44 5.52
C ALA A 17 -5.20 1.73 4.57
N GLN A 18 -4.78 1.40 3.35
CA GLN A 18 -5.61 0.61 2.42
C GLN A 18 -5.77 -0.86 2.88
N PHE A 19 -4.86 -1.35 3.73
CA PHE A 19 -4.90 -2.70 4.26
C PHE A 19 -5.68 -2.73 5.58
N ARG A 20 -6.54 -3.73 5.75
CA ARG A 20 -7.29 -3.92 7.00
C ARG A 20 -6.40 -4.44 8.13
N GLY A 21 -6.80 -4.21 9.38
CA GLY A 21 -6.11 -4.71 10.58
C GLY A 21 -4.95 -3.82 11.02
N HIS A 22 -3.85 -4.42 11.49
CA HIS A 22 -2.75 -3.71 12.15
C HIS A 22 -1.70 -3.10 11.19
N HIS A 23 -1.90 -3.15 9.87
CA HIS A 23 -0.90 -2.71 8.90
C HIS A 23 -0.53 -1.23 9.05
N ALA A 24 -1.53 -0.34 9.16
CA ALA A 24 -1.28 1.09 9.35
C ALA A 24 -0.53 1.38 10.67
N ALA A 25 -0.90 0.71 11.76
CA ALA A 25 -0.25 0.87 13.06
C ALA A 25 1.21 0.38 13.04
N VAL A 26 1.47 -0.77 12.40
CA VAL A 26 2.83 -1.32 12.27
C VAL A 26 3.69 -0.43 11.35
N MET A 27 3.12 0.11 10.27
CA MET A 27 3.82 1.06 9.41
C MET A 27 4.16 2.35 10.17
N ALA A 28 3.21 2.92 10.91
CA ALA A 28 3.44 4.10 11.74
C ALA A 28 4.57 3.86 12.74
N ALA A 29 4.50 2.76 13.50
CA ALA A 29 5.53 2.37 14.45
C ALA A 29 6.91 2.25 13.78
N MET A 30 6.99 1.69 12.57
CA MET A 30 8.26 1.59 11.84
C MET A 30 8.80 2.97 11.40
N LEU A 31 7.93 3.88 10.98
CA LEU A 31 8.31 5.23 10.52
C LEU A 31 8.85 6.12 11.65
N ASP A 32 8.47 5.84 12.90
CA ASP A 32 9.03 6.51 14.09
C ASP A 32 10.52 6.15 14.29
N PHE A 33 10.89 4.91 14.00
CA PHE A 33 12.29 4.44 14.09
C PHE A 33 13.10 4.64 12.80
N LEU A 34 12.54 5.32 11.80
CA LEU A 34 13.19 5.50 10.51
C LEU A 34 14.28 6.57 10.58
N ASN A 35 15.52 6.15 10.33
CA ASN A 35 16.68 7.02 10.21
C ASN A 35 17.39 6.79 8.87
N ALA A 36 17.55 7.85 8.06
CA ALA A 36 18.16 7.79 6.73
C ALA A 36 17.62 6.64 5.83
N GLY A 37 16.32 6.35 5.91
CA GLY A 37 15.66 5.29 5.13
C GLY A 37 15.85 3.87 5.66
N ARG A 38 16.46 3.70 6.83
CA ARG A 38 16.62 2.41 7.53
C ARG A 38 15.96 2.46 8.91
N ALA A 39 15.46 1.32 9.34
CA ALA A 39 14.89 1.13 10.67
C ALA A 39 15.45 -0.18 11.27
N TRP A 40 15.77 -0.15 12.56
CA TRP A 40 16.29 -1.29 13.33
C TRP A 40 15.44 -1.68 14.55
N PRO A 41 14.11 -1.49 14.57
CA PRO A 41 13.31 -1.95 15.69
C PRO A 41 13.22 -3.48 15.69
N SER A 42 13.22 -4.09 16.88
CA SER A 42 12.88 -5.51 16.98
C SER A 42 11.39 -5.71 16.71
N VAL A 43 10.99 -6.94 16.33
CA VAL A 43 9.57 -7.30 16.17
C VAL A 43 8.80 -7.04 17.46
N LYS A 44 9.42 -7.32 18.63
CA LYS A 44 8.85 -7.06 19.95
C LYS A 44 8.61 -5.56 20.20
N THR A 45 9.56 -4.72 19.78
CA THR A 45 9.42 -3.26 19.87
C THR A 45 8.26 -2.76 19.00
N LEU A 46 8.17 -3.23 17.76
CA LEU A 46 7.06 -2.87 16.86
C LEU A 46 5.71 -3.35 17.41
N ALA A 47 5.66 -4.55 17.99
CA ALA A 47 4.47 -5.10 18.61
C ALA A 47 3.96 -4.23 19.77
N ALA A 48 4.88 -3.79 20.64
CA ALA A 48 4.56 -2.91 21.76
C ALA A 48 4.03 -1.54 21.29
N VAL A 49 4.70 -0.91 20.31
CA VAL A 49 4.30 0.41 19.81
C VAL A 49 3.00 0.34 19.00
N ALA A 50 2.83 -0.69 18.17
CA ALA A 50 1.62 -0.87 17.36
C ALA A 50 0.43 -1.46 18.14
N GLY A 51 0.62 -1.85 19.41
CA GLY A 51 -0.42 -2.45 20.24
C GLY A 51 -0.95 -3.79 19.71
N CYS A 52 -0.10 -4.62 19.11
CA CYS A 52 -0.51 -5.90 18.53
C CYS A 52 0.49 -7.02 18.83
N SER A 53 0.14 -8.27 18.51
CA SER A 53 1.02 -9.42 18.76
C SER A 53 2.20 -9.48 17.77
N GLU A 54 3.33 -10.05 18.20
CA GLU A 54 4.51 -10.24 17.34
C GLU A 54 4.19 -11.01 16.05
N ARG A 55 3.29 -12.00 16.13
CA ARG A 55 2.82 -12.76 14.97
C ARG A 55 2.07 -11.87 13.97
N SER A 56 1.29 -10.89 14.45
CA SER A 56 0.60 -9.92 13.61
C SER A 56 1.59 -8.97 12.93
N VAL A 57 2.60 -8.50 13.67
CA VAL A 57 3.69 -7.69 13.12
C VAL A 57 4.41 -8.46 12.00
N GLN A 58 4.85 -9.69 12.25
CA GLN A 58 5.53 -10.52 11.25
C GLN A 58 4.68 -10.72 9.99
N ARG A 59 3.36 -10.92 10.14
CA ARG A 59 2.43 -11.03 9.02
C ARG A 59 2.34 -9.72 8.21
N CYS A 60 2.31 -8.57 8.91
CA CYS A 60 2.30 -7.26 8.26
C CYS A 60 3.63 -7.02 7.52
N LEU A 61 4.77 -7.30 8.14
CA LEU A 61 6.10 -7.17 7.54
C LEU A 61 6.22 -8.00 6.26
N ARG A 62 5.82 -9.28 6.29
CA ARG A 62 5.78 -10.14 5.10
C ARG A 62 4.86 -9.58 4.01
N THR A 63 3.78 -8.91 4.38
CA THR A 63 2.88 -8.25 3.42
C THR A 63 3.56 -7.04 2.79
N PHE A 64 4.24 -6.21 3.58
CA PHE A 64 5.00 -5.07 3.07
C PHE A 64 6.13 -5.50 2.15
N GLU A 65 6.86 -6.57 2.47
CA GLU A 65 7.90 -7.13 1.61
C GLU A 65 7.34 -7.64 0.27
N ARG A 66 6.21 -8.38 0.31
CA ARG A 66 5.56 -8.87 -0.91
C ARG A 66 5.13 -7.75 -1.85
N HIS A 67 4.76 -6.59 -1.31
CA HIS A 67 4.40 -5.42 -2.09
C HIS A 67 5.59 -4.51 -2.43
N GLY A 68 6.81 -4.87 -2.02
CA GLY A 68 8.03 -4.09 -2.30
C GLY A 68 8.17 -2.82 -1.47
N ALA A 69 7.32 -2.60 -0.46
CA ALA A 69 7.37 -1.42 0.40
C ALA A 69 8.62 -1.38 1.29
N ILE A 70 9.03 -2.55 1.78
CA ILE A 70 10.21 -2.70 2.62
C ILE A 70 11.09 -3.84 2.11
N LYS A 71 12.37 -3.75 2.43
CA LYS A 71 13.33 -4.84 2.28
C LYS A 71 13.90 -5.17 3.65
N THR A 72 13.66 -6.37 4.15
CA THR A 72 14.33 -6.85 5.37
C THR A 72 15.71 -7.37 5.01
N ILE A 73 16.70 -6.87 5.71
CA ILE A 73 18.08 -7.33 5.70
C ILE A 73 18.26 -8.07 7.03
N LEU A 74 18.28 -9.40 6.95
CA LEU A 74 18.50 -10.25 8.12
C LEU A 74 19.91 -10.03 8.63
N GLY A 75 20.03 -9.56 9.88
CA GLY A 75 21.30 -9.57 10.60
C GLY A 75 21.64 -11.02 10.94
N GLY A 76 22.80 -11.51 10.50
CA GLY A 76 23.23 -12.87 10.83
C GLY A 76 23.41 -13.06 12.34
N GLY A 77 23.05 -14.24 12.85
CA GLY A 77 23.33 -14.67 14.23
C GLY A 77 22.81 -13.71 15.31
N ARG A 78 23.70 -12.87 15.84
CA ARG A 78 23.46 -11.95 16.97
C ARG A 78 22.94 -10.57 16.55
N PHE A 79 22.91 -10.27 15.26
CA PHE A 79 22.48 -8.96 14.76
C PHE A 79 20.95 -8.89 14.59
N SER A 80 20.36 -7.75 14.94
CA SER A 80 18.94 -7.48 14.70
C SER A 80 18.67 -7.31 13.20
N SER A 81 17.47 -7.69 12.78
CA SER A 81 17.00 -7.44 11.42
C SER A 81 16.93 -5.94 11.15
N THR A 82 17.45 -5.52 10.00
CA THR A 82 17.39 -4.13 9.55
C THR A 82 16.35 -4.02 8.44
N TYR A 83 15.42 -3.09 8.56
CA TYR A 83 14.39 -2.82 7.57
C TYR A 83 14.78 -1.59 6.76
N ARG A 84 14.75 -1.71 5.42
CA ARG A 84 14.96 -0.58 4.52
C ARG A 84 13.64 -0.22 3.84
N LEU A 85 13.20 1.01 4.03
CA LEU A 85 12.03 1.54 3.33
C LEU A 85 12.40 1.83 1.87
N GLN A 86 11.59 1.35 0.92
CA GLN A 86 11.77 1.68 -0.49
C GLN A 86 11.13 3.03 -0.77
N VAL A 87 11.92 4.10 -0.63
CA VAL A 87 11.45 5.48 -0.81
C VAL A 87 10.90 5.71 -2.21
N ASP A 88 11.45 5.06 -3.24
CA ASP A 88 11.00 5.19 -4.62
C ASP A 88 9.52 4.81 -4.80
N MET A 89 9.04 3.83 -4.03
CA MET A 89 7.63 3.41 -4.06
C MET A 89 6.69 4.50 -3.54
N PHE A 90 7.14 5.30 -2.57
CA PHE A 90 6.34 6.33 -1.91
C PHE A 90 6.63 7.75 -2.41
N ALA A 91 7.74 7.93 -3.12
CA ALA A 91 8.16 9.20 -3.73
C ALA A 91 7.42 9.47 -5.05
N THR A 92 6.75 8.47 -5.63
CA THR A 92 5.80 8.67 -6.74
C THR A 92 4.55 9.36 -6.20
N SER A 93 4.67 10.67 -6.03
CA SER A 93 3.50 11.51 -5.94
C SER A 93 2.80 11.50 -7.31
N PRO A 94 1.51 11.14 -7.41
CA PRO A 94 0.75 11.32 -8.64
C PRO A 94 0.75 12.78 -9.09
N VAL A 95 1.08 13.73 -8.20
CA VAL A 95 1.24 15.15 -8.51
C VAL A 95 2.49 15.42 -9.34
N ARG A 96 3.62 14.73 -9.11
CA ARG A 96 4.85 14.94 -9.90
C ARG A 96 4.73 14.33 -11.29
N GLU A 97 4.08 13.18 -11.39
CA GLU A 97 3.82 12.50 -12.66
C GLU A 97 2.72 13.22 -13.43
N ASN A 98 1.66 13.70 -12.77
CA ASN A 98 0.67 14.60 -13.38
C ASN A 98 1.28 15.95 -13.78
N ILE A 99 2.15 16.58 -12.99
CA ILE A 99 2.79 17.85 -13.41
C ILE A 99 3.72 17.60 -14.61
N LYS A 100 4.53 16.52 -14.60
CA LYS A 100 5.35 16.16 -15.77
C LYS A 100 4.48 15.87 -16.99
N ALA A 101 3.38 15.13 -16.84
CA ALA A 101 2.44 14.82 -17.90
C ALA A 101 1.69 16.07 -18.39
N VAL A 102 1.26 16.96 -17.49
CA VAL A 102 0.59 18.23 -17.81
C VAL A 102 1.55 19.19 -18.50
N ILE A 103 2.80 19.31 -18.06
CA ILE A 103 3.84 20.13 -18.73
C ILE A 103 4.20 19.53 -20.09
N ALA A 104 4.35 18.21 -20.20
CA ALA A 104 4.58 17.53 -21.47
C ALA A 104 3.40 17.72 -22.44
N LYS A 105 2.16 17.65 -21.94
CA LYS A 105 0.94 17.91 -22.70
C LYS A 105 0.84 19.37 -23.13
N ALA A 106 1.16 20.33 -22.25
CA ALA A 106 1.18 21.75 -22.57
C ALA A 106 2.23 22.10 -23.65
N ARG A 107 3.41 21.46 -23.62
CA ARG A 107 4.40 21.60 -24.71
C ARG A 107 3.92 21.05 -26.05
N SER A 108 3.09 20.00 -26.03
CA SER A 108 2.51 19.43 -27.25
C SER A 108 1.40 20.29 -27.87
N VAL A 109 0.70 21.13 -27.09
CA VAL A 109 -0.43 21.95 -27.58
C VAL A 109 0.06 23.27 -28.19
N ASN A 110 1.19 23.80 -27.75
CA ASN A 110 1.68 25.11 -28.19
C ASN A 110 2.46 25.09 -29.52
N ASN A 111 2.51 23.95 -30.22
CA ASN A 111 3.23 23.84 -31.50
C ASN A 111 2.30 23.73 -32.72
N SER A 112 1.03 24.09 -32.57
CA SER A 112 0.07 24.20 -33.67
C SER A 112 -0.65 25.54 -33.58
N VAL A 113 0.01 26.59 -34.07
CA VAL A 113 -0.64 27.83 -34.47
C VAL A 113 -0.50 27.92 -35.99
N ASP A 114 -1.56 27.52 -36.69
CA ASP A 114 -2.06 28.15 -37.91
C ASP A 114 -3.52 27.69 -38.05
N SER A 115 -4.46 28.47 -37.49
CA SER A 115 -5.39 29.37 -38.19
C SER A 115 -6.73 28.69 -38.54
N PRO A 116 -7.83 29.45 -38.50
CA PRO A 116 -9.17 28.96 -38.20
C PRO A 116 -9.98 28.69 -39.47
N GLU A 117 -10.94 27.75 -39.41
CA GLU A 117 -12.35 27.99 -39.74
C GLU A 117 -13.19 26.71 -39.62
N ASP A 118 -14.48 26.96 -39.41
CA ASP A 118 -15.64 26.07 -39.52
C ASP A 118 -16.09 25.15 -38.35
N LYS A 119 -17.24 25.58 -37.79
CA LYS A 119 -18.20 24.80 -37.00
C LYS A 119 -19.02 23.93 -37.96
N PRO A 120 -19.49 22.74 -37.56
CA PRO A 120 -20.86 22.60 -37.01
C PRO A 120 -20.93 21.57 -35.87
N VAL A 121 -21.69 21.80 -34.78
CA VAL A 121 -23.12 21.49 -34.54
C VAL A 121 -23.47 19.99 -34.56
N ILE A 122 -24.26 19.57 -33.54
CA ILE A 122 -24.90 18.27 -33.21
C ILE A 122 -24.03 17.24 -32.48
N SER A 123 -24.51 16.42 -31.55
CA SER A 123 -25.76 16.30 -30.81
C SER A 123 -25.49 15.41 -29.61
N ALA A 124 -26.35 15.51 -28.60
CA ALA A 124 -26.47 14.57 -27.49
C ALA A 124 -26.47 13.10 -27.97
N GLU A 125 -25.94 12.19 -27.15
CA GLU A 125 -26.67 11.00 -26.68
C GLU A 125 -25.98 10.38 -25.45
N ASP A 126 -26.86 10.09 -24.51
CA ASP A 126 -26.73 9.45 -23.22
C ASP A 126 -26.28 7.98 -23.36
N LYS A 127 -25.55 7.45 -22.36
CA LYS A 127 -25.80 6.11 -21.79
C LYS A 127 -24.85 5.81 -20.61
N PRO A 128 -25.38 5.48 -19.42
CA PRO A 128 -24.58 4.97 -18.30
C PRO A 128 -24.12 3.53 -18.54
N VAL A 129 -22.83 3.27 -18.36
CA VAL A 129 -22.23 1.93 -18.44
C VAL A 129 -22.63 1.12 -17.21
N VAL A 130 -23.47 0.10 -17.44
CA VAL A 130 -23.84 -0.93 -16.47
C VAL A 130 -22.66 -1.88 -16.26
N ILE A 131 -22.18 -1.99 -15.02
CA ILE A 131 -21.16 -2.98 -14.61
C ILE A 131 -21.87 -4.27 -14.18
N PRO A 132 -21.56 -5.45 -14.74
CA PRO A 132 -22.13 -6.70 -14.27
C PRO A 132 -21.51 -7.13 -12.93
N VAL A 133 -22.35 -7.29 -11.91
CA VAL A 133 -22.00 -7.88 -10.61
C VAL A 133 -21.87 -9.40 -10.79
N THR A 134 -20.65 -9.91 -10.76
CA THR A 134 -20.40 -11.35 -10.71
C THR A 134 -20.71 -11.88 -9.31
N LYS A 135 -21.77 -12.70 -9.20
CA LYS A 135 -22.13 -13.45 -8.01
C LYS A 135 -20.96 -14.32 -7.55
N LEU A 136 -20.42 -14.05 -6.36
CA LEU A 136 -19.50 -14.96 -5.68
C LEU A 136 -20.34 -16.01 -4.95
N SER A 137 -20.38 -17.23 -5.50
CA SER A 137 -21.04 -18.38 -4.90
C SER A 137 -20.47 -18.70 -3.50
N PRO A 138 -21.33 -18.94 -2.49
CA PRO A 138 -20.90 -19.35 -1.16
C PRO A 138 -20.36 -20.78 -1.22
N HIS A 139 -19.09 -20.96 -0.84
CA HIS A 139 -18.54 -22.31 -0.66
C HIS A 139 -19.02 -22.85 0.70
N PRO A 140 -19.52 -24.10 0.76
CA PRO A 140 -19.88 -24.75 2.01
C PRO A 140 -18.61 -25.17 2.75
N ARG A 141 -18.43 -24.77 4.01
CA ARG A 141 -17.49 -25.44 4.91
C ARG A 141 -18.25 -26.35 5.85
N GLN A 142 -17.97 -27.63 5.67
CA GLN A 142 -18.60 -28.77 6.29
C GLN A 142 -18.42 -28.76 7.80
N ASN A 143 -19.50 -29.15 8.44
CA ASN A 143 -19.67 -29.47 9.84
C ASN A 143 -18.84 -30.73 10.16
N CYS A 144 -17.88 -30.66 11.08
CA CYS A 144 -17.25 -31.84 11.65
C CYS A 144 -17.92 -32.12 13.00
N HIS A 145 -18.80 -33.13 13.02
CA HIS A 145 -19.52 -33.59 14.18
C HIS A 145 -19.20 -35.07 14.43
N LEU A 146 -19.00 -35.40 15.72
CA LEU A 146 -18.96 -36.73 16.37
C LEU A 146 -17.76 -37.63 16.03
N THR A 147 -17.15 -38.32 16.99
CA THR A 147 -17.80 -39.27 17.91
C THR A 147 -17.23 -39.27 19.33
N SER A 148 -18.14 -39.27 20.29
CA SER A 148 -18.01 -39.86 21.62
C SER A 148 -18.06 -41.39 21.55
N ASP A 149 -17.19 -42.07 22.31
CA ASP A 149 -17.33 -43.41 22.92
C ASP A 149 -16.12 -43.56 23.86
N GLY A 150 -16.16 -43.99 25.13
CA GLY A 150 -17.16 -44.78 25.85
C GLY A 150 -16.66 -46.20 26.14
N SER A 151 -15.78 -46.38 27.14
CA SER A 151 -15.52 -47.61 27.95
C SER A 151 -14.14 -47.47 28.63
N GLY A 152 -13.91 -47.79 29.90
CA GLY A 152 -14.64 -48.66 30.82
C GLY A 152 -13.67 -49.73 31.32
N THR A 153 -13.19 -49.58 32.56
CA THR A 153 -12.95 -50.57 33.64
C THR A 153 -12.04 -49.96 34.68
#